data_AF-A0AAX2T7G1-F1
#
_entry.id   AF-A0AAX2T7G1-F1
#
_cell.length_a   1.000
_cell.length_b   1.000
_cell.length_c   1.000
_cell.angle_alpha   90.00
_cell.angle_beta   90.00
_cell.angle_gamma   90.00
#
_symmetry.space_group_name_H-M   'P 1'
#
loop_
_entity.id
_entity.type
_entity.pdbx_description
1 polymer ?
#
loop_
_entity_poly.entity_id
_entity_poly.type
_entity_poly.pdbx_seq_one_letter_code
_entity_poly.pdbx_strand_id
1 'polypeptide(L)' 'MLYSNILAHARRCAPAESCGFVISTPEGERYIPCV' A
#
# COMPACT_ATOMS: atom_id res chain seq x y z
N MET A 1 -8.09 -3.80 23.68
CA MET A 1 -7.37 -2.53 23.41
C MET A 1 -6.06 -2.71 22.63
N LEU A 2 -5.33 -3.82 22.80
CA LEU A 2 -4.14 -4.14 21.99
C LEU A 2 -4.49 -4.37 20.49
N TYR A 3 -5.56 -5.11 20.23
CA TYR A 3 -6.00 -5.49 18.88
C TYR A 3 -6.41 -4.30 18.00
N SER A 4 -7.08 -3.29 18.58
CA SER A 4 -7.47 -2.07 17.86
C SER A 4 -6.26 -1.23 17.43
N ASN A 5 -5.19 -1.22 18.23
CA ASN A 5 -3.95 -0.52 17.90
C ASN A 5 -3.19 -1.22 16.77
N ILE A 6 -3.17 -2.56 16.76
CA ILE A 6 -2.58 -3.35 15.68
C ILE A 6 -3.32 -3.08 14.36
N LEU A 7 -4.65 -3.10 14.35
CA LEU A 7 -5.45 -2.81 13.15
C LEU A 7 -5.30 -1.36 12.66
N ALA A 8 -5.24 -0.38 13.57
CA ALA A 8 -5.05 1.02 13.21
C ALA A 8 -3.62 1.30 12.70
N HIS A 9 -2.63 0.54 13.15
CA HIS A 9 -1.26 0.59 12.63
C HIS A 9 -1.19 -0.04 11.23
N ALA A 10 -1.75 -1.25 11.06
CA ALA A 10 -1.81 -1.93 9.76
C ALA A 10 -2.47 -1.06 8.68
N ARG A 11 -3.61 -0.41 8.99
CA ARG A 11 -4.30 0.52 8.08
C ARG A 11 -3.50 1.76 7.67
N ARG A 12 -2.55 2.19 8.51
CA ARG A 12 -1.71 3.37 8.25
C ARG A 12 -0.38 3.01 7.60
N CYS A 13 0.14 1.81 7.86
CA CYS A 13 1.46 1.36 7.42
C CYS A 13 1.42 0.54 6.13
N ALA A 14 0.29 -0.06 5.78
CA ALA A 14 0.13 -0.72 4.50
C ALA A 14 -0.26 0.34 3.44
N PRO A 15 0.39 0.42 2.25
CA PRO A 15 -0.46 0.43 1.06
C PRO A 15 -1.29 -0.86 1.12
N ALA A 16 -2.60 -0.81 0.85
CA ALA A 16 -3.48 -1.98 0.84
C ALA A 16 -2.69 -3.19 0.31
N GLU A 17 -2.60 -4.27 1.10
CA GLU A 17 -1.67 -5.37 0.85
C GLU A 17 -1.62 -5.72 -0.65
N SER A 18 -0.41 -5.55 -1.19
CA SER A 18 -0.06 -5.07 -2.53
C SER A 18 -0.51 -5.97 -3.68
N CYS A 19 -1.71 -5.76 -4.23
CA CYS A 19 -1.97 -6.05 -5.63
C CYS A 19 -1.90 -4.75 -6.44
N GLY A 20 -0.97 -4.70 -7.38
CA GLY A 20 -0.70 -3.54 -8.21
C GLY A 20 0.53 -3.77 -9.08
N PHE A 21 0.68 -2.96 -10.12
CA PHE A 21 1.87 -2.97 -10.97
C PHE A 21 2.75 -1.79 -10.62
N VAL A 22 4.05 -2.03 -10.49
CA VAL A 22 5.04 -0.96 -10.58
C VAL A 22 5.44 -0.87 -12.05
N ILE A 23 5.22 0.28 -12.67
CA ILE A 23 5.62 0.54 -14.05
C ILE A 23 6.76 1.56 -14.07
N SER A 24 7.78 1.30 -14.89
CA SER A 24 8.85 2.26 -15.14
C SER A 24 8.43 3.21 -16.26
N THR A 25 8.44 4.52 -15.99
CA THR A 25 8.17 5.59 -16.96
C THR A 25 9.39 6.50 -17.11
N PRO A 26 9.52 7.32 -18.18
CA PRO A 26 10.60 8.30 -18.30
C PRO A 26 10.66 9.30 -17.14
N GLU A 27 9.54 9.55 -16.48
CA GLU A 27 9.42 10.44 -15.31
C GLU A 27 9.71 9.72 -13.97
N GLY A 28 9.94 8.40 -13.99
CA GLY A 28 10.26 7.59 -12.81
C GLY A 28 9.36 6.35 -12.66
N GLU A 29 9.54 5.63 -11.55
CA GLU A 29 8.68 4.49 -11.20
C GLU A 29 7.32 4.98 -10.67
N ARG A 30 6.25 4.35 -11.14
CA ARG A 30 4.89 4.67 -10.70
C ARG A 30 4.14 3.41 -10.30
N TYR A 31 3.52 3.46 -9.13
CA TYR A 31 2.63 2.40 -8.63
C TYR A 31 1.21 2.58 -9.18
N ILE A 32 0.65 1.51 -9.72
CA ILE A 32 -0.76 1.41 -10.14
C ILE A 32 -1.44 0.36 -9.25
N PRO A 33 -2.43 0.74 -8.42
CA PRO A 33 -3.16 -0.21 -7.60
C PRO A 33 -4.07 -1.10 -8.47
N CYS A 34 -4.20 -2.38 -8.13
CA CYS A 34 -5.30 -3.21 -8.63
C CYS A 34 -6.57 -2.84 -7.87
N VAL A 35 -7.58 -2.34 -8.59
CA VAL A 35 -8.94 -2.06 -8.08
C VAL A 35 -9.90 -3.16 -8.48
#